data_AF-A0A258EWS6-F1
#
_entry.id   AF-A0A258EWS6-F1
#
_cell.length_a   1.000
_cell.length_b   1.000
_cell.length_c   1.000
_cell.angle_alpha   90.00
_cell.angle_beta   90.00
_cell.angle_gamma   90.00
#
_symmetry.space_group_name_H-M   'P 1'
#
loop_
_entity.id
_entity.type
_entity.pdbx_description
1 polymer ?
#
loop_
_entity_poly.entity_id
_entity_poly.type
_entity_poly.pdbx_seq_one_letter_code
_entity_poly.pdbx_strand_id
1 'polypeptide(L)'
;MKTAFSASDENASDAFNEFRANRLTIARRLAQERGADVNNVDADGYPNGFGKNSQAVLLPAFLAAYTGQDASKVKLGAFRNVPIPNWDLKYTGFMKFAWFKKNFRRFSVNHGYRSTYTINQFRSNLDFNGIDYGLDYASQPNDDLDQSGNFKNQILYSNINLAEMFSPLIRIDMEMQNSVKILAEIKKDRLLSLSFDNNLMTEIQGNEYILGLGYRIKDLRIRSNLAGPTQRVVSDLNMKADVSIRDNKTIIRYLDLENNQVTSGQTIWSVKYSADYAFSKNLTALFYFDYSFSEYAISTAFPQTTIRSGFTLRYNFGN
;
A
#
# COMPACT_ATOMS: atom_id res chain seq x y z
N MET A 1 -4.73 -0.28 -10.36
CA MET A 1 -3.60 -1.07 -10.89
C MET A 1 -2.81 -0.38 -12.01
N LYS A 2 -3.46 0.27 -12.99
CA LYS A 2 -2.77 0.87 -14.16
C LYS A 2 -1.64 1.85 -13.80
N THR A 3 -1.81 2.62 -12.72
CA THR A 3 -0.83 3.62 -12.26
C THR A 3 0.00 3.14 -11.08
N ALA A 4 -0.11 1.87 -10.68
CA ALA A 4 0.59 1.37 -9.49
C ALA A 4 2.11 1.15 -9.73
N PHE A 5 2.52 1.19 -11.01
CA PHE A 5 3.92 1.06 -11.44
C PHE A 5 4.45 2.32 -12.14
N SER A 6 3.67 3.40 -12.21
CA SER A 6 4.19 4.67 -12.71
C SER A 6 5.28 5.20 -11.78
N ALA A 7 6.24 5.93 -12.34
CA ALA A 7 7.27 6.59 -11.55
C ALA A 7 6.60 7.58 -10.58
N SER A 8 7.01 7.53 -9.32
CA SER A 8 6.53 8.41 -8.27
C SER A 8 7.56 8.45 -7.17
N ASP A 9 8.29 9.56 -7.10
CA ASP A 9 9.33 9.82 -6.11
C ASP A 9 9.10 11.19 -5.44
N GLU A 10 10.09 11.66 -4.70
CA GLU A 10 10.05 12.95 -4.02
C GLU A 10 9.92 14.13 -5.01
N ASN A 11 10.37 13.98 -6.24
CA ASN A 11 10.45 15.08 -7.20
C ASN A 11 9.29 15.07 -8.19
N ALA A 12 8.87 13.89 -8.67
CA ALA A 12 7.90 13.75 -9.74
C ALA A 12 6.94 12.59 -9.50
N SER A 13 5.72 12.72 -10.05
CA SER A 13 4.74 11.64 -10.13
C SER A 13 3.80 11.89 -11.30
N ASP A 14 3.82 10.98 -12.29
CA ASP A 14 3.00 11.12 -13.50
C ASP A 14 1.51 11.15 -13.15
N ALA A 15 1.08 10.25 -12.26
CA ALA A 15 -0.30 10.19 -11.79
C ALA A 15 -0.70 11.47 -11.04
N PHE A 16 0.21 12.09 -10.29
CA PHE A 16 -0.07 13.36 -9.63
C PHE A 16 -0.19 14.51 -10.63
N ASN A 17 0.69 14.56 -11.64
CA ASN A 17 0.60 15.56 -12.70
C ASN A 17 -0.70 15.42 -13.50
N GLU A 18 -1.09 14.19 -13.81
CA GLU A 18 -2.37 13.87 -14.45
C GLU A 18 -3.54 14.29 -13.55
N PHE A 19 -3.48 14.07 -12.24
CA PHE A 19 -4.48 14.56 -11.30
C PHE A 19 -4.62 16.08 -11.39
N ARG A 20 -3.52 16.85 -11.31
CA ARG A 20 -3.57 18.31 -11.42
C ARG A 20 -4.20 18.77 -12.74
N ALA A 21 -3.84 18.13 -13.85
CA ALA A 21 -4.34 18.45 -15.19
C ALA A 21 -5.83 18.09 -15.35
N ASN A 22 -6.26 16.95 -14.79
CA ASN A 22 -7.63 16.47 -14.88
C ASN A 22 -8.64 17.40 -14.20
N ARG A 23 -8.22 18.22 -13.23
CA ARG A 23 -9.09 19.19 -12.54
C ARG A 23 -9.83 20.09 -13.53
N LEU A 24 -9.14 20.66 -14.51
CA LEU A 24 -9.76 21.55 -15.49
C LEU A 24 -10.79 20.83 -16.37
N THR A 25 -10.44 19.63 -16.85
CA THR A 25 -11.35 18.79 -17.64
C THR A 25 -12.61 18.45 -16.87
N ILE A 26 -12.47 18.09 -15.59
CA ILE A 26 -13.59 17.77 -14.71
C ILE A 26 -14.45 19.00 -14.42
N ALA A 27 -13.85 20.15 -14.14
CA ALA A 27 -14.58 21.38 -13.85
C ALA A 27 -15.50 21.77 -15.03
N ARG A 28 -14.98 21.68 -16.26
CA ARG A 28 -15.78 21.89 -17.49
C ARG A 28 -16.91 20.88 -17.64
N ARG A 29 -16.67 19.61 -17.31
CA ARG A 29 -17.72 18.58 -17.33
C ARG A 29 -18.81 18.85 -16.30
N LEU A 30 -18.44 19.25 -15.09
CA LEU A 30 -19.39 19.59 -14.04
C LEU A 30 -20.26 20.78 -14.45
N ALA A 31 -19.64 21.85 -14.96
CA ALA A 31 -20.38 23.00 -15.47
C ALA A 31 -21.37 22.59 -16.58
N GLN A 32 -20.91 21.81 -17.56
CA GLN A 32 -21.75 21.33 -18.65
C GLN A 32 -22.90 20.41 -18.18
N GLU A 33 -22.64 19.46 -17.27
CA GLU A 33 -23.66 18.53 -16.76
C GLU A 33 -24.71 19.26 -15.92
N ARG A 34 -24.32 20.33 -15.23
CA ARG A 34 -25.21 21.10 -14.36
C ARG A 34 -25.91 22.26 -15.06
N GLY A 35 -25.49 22.61 -16.28
CA GLY A 35 -26.08 23.70 -17.07
C GLY A 35 -25.49 25.08 -16.80
N ALA A 36 -24.34 25.16 -16.12
CA ALA A 36 -23.62 26.41 -15.91
C ALA A 36 -22.80 26.79 -17.16
N ASP A 37 -22.52 28.08 -17.35
CA ASP A 37 -21.73 28.57 -18.48
C ASP A 37 -20.26 28.10 -18.38
N VAL A 38 -19.84 27.28 -19.36
CA VAL A 38 -18.49 26.71 -19.44
C VAL A 38 -17.46 27.76 -19.91
N ASN A 39 -17.91 28.83 -20.57
CA ASN A 39 -17.05 29.88 -21.11
C ASN A 39 -16.80 31.02 -20.12
N ASN A 40 -17.64 31.14 -19.08
CA ASN A 40 -17.46 32.10 -18.00
C ASN A 40 -16.45 31.52 -16.98
N VAL A 41 -15.17 31.84 -17.18
CA VAL A 41 -14.04 31.25 -16.45
C VAL A 41 -13.34 32.24 -15.53
N ASP A 42 -12.72 31.71 -14.48
CA ASP A 42 -11.83 32.44 -13.58
C ASP A 42 -10.45 32.72 -14.21
N ALA A 43 -9.57 33.36 -13.45
CA ALA A 43 -8.21 33.70 -13.88
C ALA A 43 -7.34 32.48 -14.22
N ASP A 44 -7.65 31.31 -13.66
CA ASP A 44 -6.94 30.05 -13.89
C ASP A 44 -7.60 29.23 -15.04
N GLY A 45 -8.67 29.73 -15.66
CA GLY A 45 -9.39 29.12 -16.77
C GLY A 45 -10.44 28.08 -16.39
N TYR A 46 -10.80 27.99 -15.10
CA TYR A 46 -11.85 27.11 -14.59
C TYR A 46 -13.22 27.78 -14.68
N PRO A 47 -14.31 27.08 -15.04
CA PRO A 47 -15.66 27.64 -14.98
C PRO A 47 -15.99 28.17 -13.58
N ASN A 48 -16.58 29.36 -13.51
CA ASN A 48 -16.92 29.99 -12.23
C ASN A 48 -17.87 29.08 -11.40
N GLY A 49 -17.62 29.02 -10.09
CA GLY A 49 -18.31 28.09 -9.19
C GLY A 49 -17.74 26.67 -9.15
N PHE A 50 -16.83 26.31 -10.07
CA PHE A 50 -16.13 25.02 -10.13
C PHE A 50 -14.61 25.22 -10.13
N GLY A 51 -14.11 25.94 -9.14
CA GLY A 51 -12.68 26.23 -8.99
C GLY A 51 -11.83 24.98 -8.77
N LYS A 52 -10.52 25.13 -9.01
CA LYS A 52 -9.53 24.05 -8.96
C LYS A 52 -9.46 23.28 -7.64
N ASN A 53 -9.87 23.91 -6.54
CA ASN A 53 -9.85 23.35 -5.19
C ASN A 53 -11.24 22.92 -4.69
N SER A 54 -12.28 23.02 -5.52
CA SER A 54 -13.61 22.53 -5.17
C SER A 54 -13.57 21.01 -4.96
N GLN A 55 -14.18 20.54 -3.88
CA GLN A 55 -14.35 19.11 -3.60
C GLN A 55 -15.00 18.36 -4.78
N ALA A 56 -15.97 19.00 -5.46
CA ALA A 56 -16.63 18.43 -6.63
C ALA A 56 -15.67 18.16 -7.78
N VAL A 57 -14.65 19.00 -7.93
CA VAL A 57 -13.63 18.91 -8.99
C VAL A 57 -12.52 17.95 -8.58
N LEU A 58 -11.98 18.12 -7.37
CA LEU A 58 -10.85 17.36 -6.86
C LEU A 58 -11.14 15.85 -6.79
N LEU A 59 -12.33 15.47 -6.31
CA LEU A 59 -12.67 14.07 -6.07
C LEU A 59 -12.61 13.22 -7.35
N PRO A 60 -13.35 13.54 -8.43
CA PRO A 60 -13.31 12.73 -9.64
C PRO A 60 -12.01 12.92 -10.43
N ALA A 61 -11.33 14.07 -10.33
CA ALA A 61 -10.00 14.25 -10.93
C ALA A 61 -8.95 13.31 -10.28
N PHE A 62 -8.98 13.21 -8.95
CA PHE A 62 -8.14 12.28 -8.19
C PHE A 62 -8.40 10.83 -8.59
N LEU A 63 -9.68 10.45 -8.65
CA LEU A 63 -10.07 9.10 -9.02
C LEU A 63 -9.73 8.78 -10.49
N ALA A 64 -9.89 9.73 -11.41
CA ALA A 64 -9.48 9.55 -12.81
C ALA A 64 -7.99 9.19 -12.90
N ALA A 65 -7.14 10.05 -12.33
CA ALA A 65 -5.70 9.90 -12.39
C ALA A 65 -5.23 8.61 -11.72
N TYR A 66 -5.63 8.35 -10.47
CA TYR A 66 -5.09 7.21 -9.74
C TYR A 66 -5.73 5.87 -10.08
N THR A 67 -6.87 5.84 -10.77
CA THR A 67 -7.42 4.60 -11.35
C THR A 67 -7.04 4.39 -12.81
N GLY A 68 -6.38 5.37 -13.45
CA GLY A 68 -6.05 5.34 -14.88
C GLY A 68 -7.31 5.32 -15.76
N GLN A 69 -8.32 6.08 -15.34
CA GLN A 69 -9.55 6.33 -16.09
C GLN A 69 -9.46 7.70 -16.76
N ASP A 70 -10.02 7.78 -17.96
CA ASP A 70 -10.13 9.03 -18.70
C ASP A 70 -11.01 10.03 -17.91
N ALA A 71 -10.46 11.22 -17.64
CA ALA A 71 -11.18 12.30 -16.95
C ALA A 71 -12.43 12.76 -17.71
N SER A 72 -12.53 12.49 -19.01
CA SER A 72 -13.75 12.75 -19.80
C SER A 72 -14.89 11.76 -19.54
N LYS A 73 -14.61 10.60 -18.92
CA LYS A 73 -15.56 9.50 -18.74
C LYS A 73 -15.74 9.03 -17.30
N VAL A 74 -14.86 9.44 -16.39
CA VAL A 74 -14.97 9.07 -14.97
C VAL A 74 -16.30 9.55 -14.37
N LYS A 75 -16.84 8.78 -13.41
CA LYS A 75 -18.01 9.16 -12.63
C LYS A 75 -17.68 10.31 -11.68
N LEU A 76 -18.50 11.36 -11.70
CA LEU A 76 -18.27 12.59 -10.92
C LEU A 76 -18.59 12.45 -9.43
N GLY A 77 -19.55 11.59 -9.06
CA GLY A 77 -19.90 11.33 -7.65
C GLY A 77 -18.84 10.53 -6.89
N ALA A 78 -18.94 10.50 -5.56
CA ALA A 78 -18.04 9.73 -4.69
C ALA A 78 -18.37 8.24 -4.64
N PHE A 79 -19.66 7.90 -4.57
CA PHE A 79 -20.09 6.52 -4.40
C PHE A 79 -19.80 5.65 -5.63
N ARG A 80 -19.47 4.39 -5.38
CA ARG A 80 -19.11 3.40 -6.40
C ARG A 80 -20.01 2.19 -6.23
N ASN A 81 -20.80 1.89 -7.25
CA ASN A 81 -21.81 0.83 -7.19
C ASN A 81 -21.28 -0.54 -7.62
N VAL A 82 -20.13 -0.58 -8.29
CA VAL A 82 -19.52 -1.81 -8.79
C VAL A 82 -18.15 -1.95 -8.15
N PRO A 83 -17.92 -2.99 -7.31
CA PRO A 83 -16.61 -3.25 -6.75
C PRO A 83 -15.64 -3.75 -7.84
N ILE A 84 -14.36 -3.42 -7.68
CA ILE A 84 -13.29 -3.99 -8.51
C ILE A 84 -12.86 -5.30 -7.84
N PRO A 85 -12.68 -6.41 -8.59
CA PRO A 85 -12.28 -7.67 -7.99
C PRO A 85 -10.86 -7.58 -7.44
N ASN A 86 -10.69 -8.11 -6.24
CA ASN A 86 -9.40 -8.49 -5.69
C ASN A 86 -9.12 -9.93 -6.13
N TRP A 87 -7.86 -10.28 -6.38
CA TRP A 87 -7.49 -11.64 -6.78
C TRP A 87 -6.30 -12.18 -5.98
N ASP A 88 -6.31 -13.49 -5.83
CA ASP A 88 -5.18 -14.29 -5.34
C ASP A 88 -4.98 -15.43 -6.34
N LEU A 89 -3.79 -15.49 -6.92
CA LEU A 89 -3.39 -16.46 -7.92
C LEU A 89 -2.25 -17.30 -7.36
N LYS A 90 -2.40 -18.61 -7.42
CA LYS A 90 -1.36 -19.58 -7.09
C LYS A 90 -1.23 -20.60 -8.20
N TYR A 91 -0.03 -20.68 -8.78
CA TYR A 91 0.29 -21.62 -9.84
C TYR A 91 1.34 -22.63 -9.39
N THR A 92 0.97 -23.92 -9.42
CA THR A 92 1.84 -25.06 -9.08
C THR A 92 2.11 -25.97 -10.27
N GLY A 93 1.61 -25.61 -11.45
CA GLY A 93 1.64 -26.47 -12.64
C GLY A 93 3.05 -26.78 -13.17
N PHE A 94 4.06 -26.00 -12.80
CA PHE A 94 5.47 -26.28 -13.13
C PHE A 94 5.93 -27.67 -12.68
N MET A 95 5.36 -28.18 -11.58
CA MET A 95 5.63 -29.54 -11.08
C MET A 95 5.18 -30.66 -12.02
N LYS A 96 4.47 -30.36 -13.13
CA LYS A 96 4.14 -31.36 -14.17
C LYS A 96 5.35 -31.70 -15.06
N PHE A 97 6.29 -30.77 -15.24
CA PHE A 97 7.47 -30.98 -16.08
C PHE A 97 8.53 -31.84 -15.38
N ALA A 98 9.16 -32.75 -16.12
CA ALA A 98 10.13 -33.71 -15.58
C ALA A 98 11.33 -33.03 -14.89
N TRP A 99 11.82 -31.92 -15.45
CA TRP A 99 12.90 -31.13 -14.84
C TRP A 99 12.54 -30.61 -13.45
N PHE A 100 11.32 -30.06 -13.28
CA PHE A 100 10.89 -29.56 -11.97
C PHE A 100 10.70 -30.69 -10.95
N LYS A 101 10.10 -31.82 -11.35
CA LYS A 101 9.96 -32.99 -10.46
C LYS A 101 11.30 -33.54 -9.97
N LYS A 102 12.32 -33.54 -10.84
CA LYS A 102 13.66 -34.02 -10.52
C LYS A 102 14.37 -33.14 -9.49
N ASN A 103 14.21 -31.81 -9.59
CA ASN A 103 14.94 -30.85 -8.75
C ASN A 103 14.18 -30.44 -7.48
N PHE A 104 12.85 -30.39 -7.54
CA PHE A 104 11.99 -29.85 -6.49
C PHE A 104 10.97 -30.88 -5.98
N ARG A 105 10.70 -30.85 -4.68
CA ARG A 105 9.54 -31.49 -4.03
C ARG A 105 8.30 -30.61 -4.14
N ARG A 106 8.49 -29.29 -4.06
CA ARG A 106 7.43 -28.29 -4.21
C ARG A 106 7.96 -27.10 -4.99
N PHE A 107 7.13 -26.57 -5.88
CA PHE A 107 7.39 -25.31 -6.56
C PHE A 107 6.04 -24.61 -6.78
N SER A 108 5.94 -23.35 -6.36
CA SER A 108 4.74 -22.54 -6.57
C SER A 108 5.10 -21.08 -6.79
N VAL A 109 4.35 -20.45 -7.69
CA VAL A 109 4.37 -19.00 -7.90
C VAL A 109 3.03 -18.44 -7.43
N ASN A 110 3.07 -17.41 -6.59
CA ASN A 110 1.89 -16.74 -6.07
C ASN A 110 1.91 -15.25 -6.41
N HIS A 111 0.73 -14.69 -6.61
CA HIS A 111 0.49 -13.27 -6.83
C HIS A 111 -0.85 -12.88 -6.20
N GLY A 112 -0.90 -11.78 -5.46
CA GLY A 112 -2.12 -11.27 -4.84
C GLY A 112 -2.23 -9.77 -5.03
N TYR A 113 -3.42 -9.30 -5.39
CA TYR A 113 -3.75 -7.88 -5.50
C TYR A 113 -5.01 -7.56 -4.72
N ARG A 114 -4.94 -6.49 -3.93
CA ARG A 114 -6.07 -5.92 -3.19
C ARG A 114 -6.12 -4.41 -3.41
N SER A 115 -7.32 -3.89 -3.63
CA SER A 115 -7.57 -2.45 -3.58
C SER A 115 -8.80 -2.14 -2.72
N THR A 116 -8.74 -1.00 -2.04
CA THR A 116 -9.85 -0.48 -1.24
C THR A 116 -10.02 1.01 -1.47
N TYR A 117 -11.26 1.42 -1.72
CA TYR A 117 -11.68 2.82 -1.75
C TYR A 117 -12.55 3.10 -0.53
N THR A 118 -12.10 4.02 0.32
CA THR A 118 -12.75 4.34 1.58
C THR A 118 -13.04 5.84 1.64
N ILE A 119 -14.29 6.18 1.98
CA ILE A 119 -14.69 7.54 2.36
C ILE A 119 -14.76 7.53 3.89
N ASN A 120 -13.84 8.22 4.56
CA ASN A 120 -13.73 8.11 6.03
C ASN A 120 -14.95 8.69 6.75
N GLN A 121 -15.42 9.85 6.28
CA GLN A 121 -16.58 10.53 6.82
C GLN A 121 -17.23 11.36 5.71
N PHE A 122 -18.56 11.32 5.66
CA PHE A 122 -19.37 12.20 4.85
C PHE A 122 -20.55 12.72 5.65
N ARG A 123 -20.99 13.95 5.37
CA ARG A 123 -22.15 14.58 6.02
C ARG A 123 -22.94 15.40 5.00
N SER A 124 -24.24 15.56 5.24
CA SER A 124 -25.02 16.56 4.51
C SER A 124 -24.52 17.96 4.85
N ASN A 125 -24.42 18.81 3.84
CA ASN A 125 -24.13 20.22 4.05
C ASN A 125 -25.43 20.95 4.44
N LEU A 126 -25.47 21.55 5.63
CA LEU A 126 -26.64 22.27 6.11
C LEU A 126 -26.79 23.64 5.43
N ASP A 127 -25.69 24.18 4.90
CA ASP A 127 -25.68 25.46 4.20
C ASP A 127 -26.00 25.32 2.71
N PHE A 128 -26.34 24.10 2.25
CA PHE A 128 -26.72 23.86 0.87
C PHE A 128 -28.21 24.12 0.68
N ASN A 129 -28.54 25.21 -0.03
CA ASN A 129 -29.92 25.63 -0.29
C ASN A 129 -30.42 25.32 -1.70
N GLY A 130 -29.63 24.56 -2.48
CA GLY A 130 -29.92 24.24 -3.87
C GLY A 130 -29.44 25.35 -4.82
N ILE A 131 -28.59 24.98 -5.78
CA ILE A 131 -27.97 25.93 -6.71
C ILE A 131 -28.81 25.99 -7.99
N ASP A 132 -29.20 27.19 -8.42
CA ASP A 132 -29.79 27.42 -9.73
C ASP A 132 -28.68 27.73 -10.76
N TYR A 133 -28.22 26.70 -11.47
CA TYR A 133 -27.17 26.84 -12.49
C TYR A 133 -27.59 27.61 -13.74
N GLY A 134 -28.90 27.89 -13.92
CA GLY A 134 -29.40 28.71 -15.02
C GLY A 134 -29.19 30.21 -14.82
N LEU A 135 -28.90 30.65 -13.58
CA LEU A 135 -28.54 32.03 -13.27
C LEU A 135 -27.06 32.27 -13.56
N ASP A 136 -26.76 33.47 -14.07
CA ASP A 136 -25.36 33.90 -14.25
C ASP A 136 -24.62 33.89 -12.89
N TYR A 137 -23.35 33.49 -12.90
CA TYR A 137 -22.54 33.32 -11.70
C TYR A 137 -22.50 34.60 -10.85
N ALA A 138 -22.41 35.77 -11.48
CA ALA A 138 -22.39 37.06 -10.77
C ALA A 138 -23.73 37.40 -10.09
N SER A 139 -24.81 36.71 -10.45
CA SER A 139 -26.15 36.87 -9.87
C SER A 139 -26.50 35.78 -8.85
N GLN A 140 -25.58 34.85 -8.57
CA GLN A 140 -25.79 33.79 -7.59
C GLN A 140 -25.88 34.38 -6.17
N PRO A 141 -26.77 33.87 -5.30
CA PRO A 141 -26.80 34.24 -3.90
C PRO A 141 -25.45 33.94 -3.22
N ASN A 142 -24.98 34.84 -2.36
CA ASN A 142 -23.74 34.61 -1.59
C ASN A 142 -23.82 33.34 -0.71
N ASP A 143 -25.03 32.96 -0.28
CA ASP A 143 -25.26 31.75 0.51
C ASP A 143 -25.07 30.46 -0.28
N ASP A 144 -25.01 30.51 -1.61
CA ASP A 144 -24.79 29.34 -2.48
C ASP A 144 -23.31 29.11 -2.81
N LEU A 145 -22.47 30.09 -2.50
CA LEU A 145 -21.03 30.07 -2.74
C LEU A 145 -20.27 29.85 -1.43
N ASP A 146 -19.19 29.09 -1.50
CA ASP A 146 -18.22 28.97 -0.41
C ASP A 146 -17.26 30.17 -0.37
N GLN A 147 -16.42 30.23 0.65
CA GLN A 147 -15.44 31.33 0.83
C GLN A 147 -14.42 31.43 -0.32
N SER A 148 -14.27 30.37 -1.13
CA SER A 148 -13.39 30.32 -2.30
C SER A 148 -14.14 30.56 -3.61
N GLY A 149 -15.43 30.93 -3.56
CA GLY A 149 -16.26 31.18 -4.74
C GLY A 149 -16.73 29.92 -5.46
N ASN A 150 -16.70 28.74 -4.82
CA ASN A 150 -17.25 27.52 -5.42
C ASN A 150 -18.71 27.31 -5.01
N PHE A 151 -19.48 26.65 -5.86
CA PHE A 151 -20.81 26.18 -5.46
C PHE A 151 -20.72 25.18 -4.31
N LYS A 152 -21.52 25.41 -3.27
CA LYS A 152 -21.58 24.53 -2.10
C LYS A 152 -21.98 23.11 -2.52
N ASN A 153 -21.27 22.12 -1.99
CA ASN A 153 -21.58 20.72 -2.21
C ASN A 153 -22.73 20.27 -1.30
N GLN A 154 -23.66 19.46 -1.81
CA GLN A 154 -24.74 18.88 -1.02
C GLN A 154 -24.21 17.91 0.07
N ILE A 155 -23.13 17.18 -0.24
CA ILE A 155 -22.46 16.25 0.67
C ILE A 155 -21.02 16.72 0.84
N LEU A 156 -20.58 16.90 2.08
CA LEU A 156 -19.20 17.20 2.43
C LEU A 156 -18.46 15.90 2.77
N TYR A 157 -17.32 15.70 2.15
CA TYR A 157 -16.38 14.62 2.41
C TYR A 157 -15.16 15.21 3.13
N SER A 158 -14.70 14.58 4.21
CA SER A 158 -13.46 15.03 4.87
C SER A 158 -12.22 14.43 4.17
N ASN A 159 -12.15 13.10 4.11
CA ASN A 159 -10.99 12.38 3.56
C ASN A 159 -11.42 11.21 2.69
N ILE A 160 -10.70 11.02 1.59
CA ILE A 160 -10.82 9.86 0.70
C ILE A 160 -9.49 9.11 0.66
N ASN A 161 -9.58 7.81 0.89
CA ASN A 161 -8.45 6.89 0.87
C ASN A 161 -8.56 5.90 -0.27
N LEU A 162 -7.50 5.78 -1.06
CA LEU A 162 -7.30 4.70 -2.03
C LEU A 162 -6.08 3.90 -1.61
N ALA A 163 -6.30 2.66 -1.16
CA ALA A 163 -5.22 1.73 -0.87
C ALA A 163 -5.11 0.70 -2.00
N GLU A 164 -3.89 0.40 -2.40
CA GLU A 164 -3.52 -0.66 -3.33
C GLU A 164 -2.39 -1.48 -2.72
N MET A 165 -2.53 -2.80 -2.72
CA MET A 165 -1.56 -3.70 -2.12
C MET A 165 -1.34 -4.91 -3.02
N PHE A 166 -0.09 -5.13 -3.39
CA PHE A 166 0.42 -6.35 -3.98
C PHE A 166 1.11 -7.17 -2.90
N SER A 167 0.37 -8.12 -2.33
CA SER A 167 0.82 -8.91 -1.18
C SER A 167 0.49 -10.39 -1.40
N PRO A 168 1.36 -11.13 -2.12
CA PRO A 168 2.63 -10.70 -2.73
C PRO A 168 2.44 -10.12 -4.14
N LEU A 169 3.33 -9.23 -4.57
CA LEU A 169 3.49 -8.89 -5.99
C LEU A 169 3.95 -10.11 -6.77
N ILE A 170 5.02 -10.76 -6.32
CA ILE A 170 5.43 -12.07 -6.80
C ILE A 170 6.01 -12.80 -5.60
N ARG A 171 5.59 -14.05 -5.40
CA ARG A 171 6.22 -14.96 -4.44
C ARG A 171 6.55 -16.26 -5.11
N ILE A 172 7.81 -16.66 -5.04
CA ILE A 172 8.31 -17.95 -5.48
C ILE A 172 8.63 -18.76 -4.22
N ASP A 173 7.93 -19.87 -4.05
CA ASP A 173 8.14 -20.82 -2.94
C ASP A 173 8.56 -22.15 -3.53
N MET A 174 9.76 -22.59 -3.18
CA MET A 174 10.33 -23.84 -3.64
C MET A 174 10.97 -24.65 -2.51
N GLU A 175 10.76 -25.95 -2.56
CA GLU A 175 11.41 -26.93 -1.70
C GLU A 175 12.12 -27.94 -2.60
N MET A 176 13.44 -28.07 -2.44
CA MET A 176 14.30 -28.98 -3.18
C MET A 176 14.24 -30.40 -2.60
N GLN A 177 14.70 -31.39 -3.39
CA GLN A 177 14.75 -32.79 -2.95
C GLN A 177 15.66 -33.01 -1.73
N ASN A 178 16.71 -32.20 -1.58
CA ASN A 178 17.62 -32.21 -0.43
C ASN A 178 17.09 -31.44 0.79
N SER A 179 15.80 -31.10 0.85
CA SER A 179 15.17 -30.36 1.96
C SER A 179 15.63 -28.90 2.13
N VAL A 180 16.32 -28.33 1.15
CA VAL A 180 16.52 -26.88 1.05
C VAL A 180 15.20 -26.21 0.64
N LYS A 181 14.80 -25.18 1.37
CA LYS A 181 13.63 -24.35 1.10
C LYS A 181 14.10 -22.95 0.73
N ILE A 182 13.56 -22.40 -0.33
CA ILE A 182 13.83 -21.03 -0.76
C ILE A 182 12.50 -20.34 -1.00
N LEU A 183 12.38 -19.14 -0.44
CA LEU A 183 11.24 -18.25 -0.59
C LEU A 183 11.78 -16.91 -1.07
N ALA A 184 11.36 -16.46 -2.24
CA ALA A 184 11.62 -15.11 -2.71
C ALA A 184 10.28 -14.40 -2.86
N GLU A 185 10.11 -13.25 -2.22
CA GLU A 185 8.85 -12.52 -2.19
C GLU A 185 9.10 -11.02 -2.37
N ILE A 186 8.32 -10.42 -3.26
CA ILE A 186 8.26 -8.97 -3.47
C ILE A 186 6.87 -8.53 -3.06
N LYS A 187 6.77 -7.49 -2.24
CA LYS A 187 5.52 -6.80 -1.94
C LYS A 187 5.62 -5.34 -2.32
N LYS A 188 4.49 -4.78 -2.70
CA LYS A 188 4.36 -3.36 -3.02
C LYS A 188 3.03 -2.86 -2.53
N ASP A 189 3.01 -1.76 -1.80
CA ASP A 189 1.80 -1.13 -1.31
C ASP A 189 1.84 0.38 -1.51
N ARG A 190 0.66 0.95 -1.73
CA ARG A 190 0.46 2.39 -1.87
C ARG A 190 -0.85 2.78 -1.19
N LEU A 191 -0.81 3.80 -0.35
CA LEU A 191 -1.97 4.46 0.22
C LEU A 191 -1.97 5.91 -0.23
N LEU A 192 -3.07 6.35 -0.82
CA LEU A 192 -3.29 7.73 -1.25
C LEU A 192 -4.44 8.28 -0.42
N SER A 193 -4.18 9.33 0.35
CA SER A 193 -5.16 10.05 1.16
C SER A 193 -5.31 11.47 0.63
N LEU A 194 -6.48 11.80 0.12
CA LEU A 194 -6.85 13.16 -0.26
C LEU A 194 -7.74 13.75 0.83
N SER A 195 -7.29 14.86 1.42
CA SER A 195 -8.03 15.65 2.38
C SER A 195 -8.63 16.86 1.69
N PHE A 196 -9.94 17.05 1.81
CA PHE A 196 -10.65 18.21 1.25
C PHE A 196 -10.68 19.41 2.21
N ASP A 197 -10.36 19.18 3.49
CA ASP A 197 -10.32 20.25 4.49
C ASP A 197 -9.12 21.20 4.26
N ASN A 198 -8.02 20.68 3.71
CA ASN A 198 -6.80 21.44 3.41
C ASN A 198 -6.28 21.25 1.97
N ASN A 199 -7.01 20.51 1.13
CA ASN A 199 -6.66 20.23 -0.28
C ASN A 199 -5.24 19.64 -0.45
N LEU A 200 -4.81 18.79 0.49
CA LEU A 200 -3.53 18.11 0.44
C LEU A 200 -3.70 16.64 0.09
N MET A 201 -2.78 16.15 -0.74
CA MET A 201 -2.67 14.73 -1.02
C MET A 201 -1.47 14.15 -0.28
N THR A 202 -1.70 13.13 0.54
CA THR A 202 -0.65 12.34 1.18
C THR A 202 -0.54 11.00 0.48
N GLU A 203 0.66 10.65 0.05
CA GLU A 203 0.99 9.39 -0.59
C GLU A 203 1.97 8.62 0.32
N ILE A 204 1.57 7.44 0.75
CA ILE A 204 2.44 6.49 1.46
C ILE A 204 2.75 5.36 0.49
N GLN A 205 4.03 5.10 0.28
CA GLN A 205 4.49 4.01 -0.59
C GLN A 205 5.33 3.03 0.22
N GLY A 206 5.20 1.74 -0.09
CA GLY A 206 5.95 0.66 0.52
C GLY A 206 6.46 -0.31 -0.55
N ASN A 207 7.73 -0.67 -0.47
CA ASN A 207 8.31 -1.77 -1.24
C ASN A 207 9.05 -2.69 -0.29
N GLU A 208 8.78 -3.99 -0.35
CA GLU A 208 9.43 -4.99 0.50
C GLU A 208 9.97 -6.14 -0.34
N TYR A 209 11.25 -6.44 -0.17
CA TYR A 209 11.91 -7.61 -0.75
C TYR A 209 12.24 -8.57 0.38
N ILE A 210 11.89 -9.84 0.21
CA ILE A 210 12.10 -10.89 1.22
C ILE A 210 12.76 -12.08 0.54
N LEU A 211 13.87 -12.53 1.09
CA LEU A 211 14.53 -13.78 0.75
C LEU A 211 14.59 -14.66 2.00
N GLY A 212 13.77 -15.71 2.01
CA GLY A 212 13.78 -16.76 3.03
C GLY A 212 14.55 -17.98 2.55
N LEU A 213 15.46 -18.47 3.39
CA LEU A 213 16.20 -19.71 3.21
C LEU A 213 15.87 -20.63 4.38
N GLY A 214 15.60 -21.89 4.10
CA GLY A 214 15.35 -22.91 5.11
C GLY A 214 16.13 -24.17 4.79
N TYR A 215 16.62 -24.83 5.82
CA TYR A 215 17.27 -26.13 5.68
C TYR A 215 16.94 -27.01 6.88
N ARG A 216 16.77 -28.30 6.62
CA ARG A 216 16.50 -29.30 7.66
C ARG A 216 17.59 -30.35 7.63
N ILE A 217 18.35 -30.43 8.72
CA ILE A 217 19.26 -31.55 8.96
C ILE A 217 18.46 -32.63 9.68
N LYS A 218 18.26 -33.75 8.99
CA LYS A 218 17.52 -34.88 9.53
C LYS A 218 18.37 -35.70 10.49
N ASP A 219 17.74 -36.25 11.51
CA ASP A 219 18.33 -37.23 12.44
C ASP A 219 19.67 -36.77 13.06
N LEU A 220 19.79 -35.48 13.35
CA LEU A 220 20.96 -34.94 14.04
C LEU A 220 21.04 -35.54 15.44
N ARG A 221 22.22 -36.05 15.80
CA ARG A 221 22.45 -36.76 17.07
C ARG A 221 23.24 -35.87 18.01
N ILE A 222 22.59 -35.38 19.06
CA ILE A 222 23.23 -34.56 20.09
C ILE A 222 23.22 -35.34 21.41
N ARG A 223 24.38 -35.43 22.06
CA ARG A 223 24.48 -35.92 23.44
C ARG A 223 24.14 -34.75 24.36
N SER A 224 23.10 -34.89 25.18
CA SER A 224 22.60 -33.81 26.03
C SER A 224 22.10 -34.33 27.37
N ASN A 225 22.28 -33.51 28.41
CA ASN A 225 21.77 -33.74 29.77
C ASN A 225 20.58 -32.79 30.08
N LEU A 226 20.09 -32.03 29.09
CA LEU A 226 19.06 -31.01 29.27
C LEU A 226 17.66 -31.59 29.53
N ALA A 227 17.43 -32.87 29.22
CA ALA A 227 16.15 -33.56 29.38
C ALA A 227 16.19 -34.74 30.36
N GLY A 228 17.24 -34.85 31.20
CA GLY A 228 17.44 -35.97 32.14
C GLY A 228 18.86 -36.56 32.09
N PRO A 229 19.03 -37.88 32.37
CA PRO A 229 20.31 -38.56 32.25
C PRO A 229 20.94 -38.37 30.85
N THR A 230 22.27 -38.37 30.75
CA THR A 230 22.99 -38.23 29.48
C THR A 230 22.48 -39.23 28.44
N GLN A 231 21.68 -38.77 27.48
CA GLN A 231 21.13 -39.62 26.43
C GLN A 231 21.47 -39.04 25.06
N ARG A 232 21.57 -39.95 24.08
CA ARG A 232 21.74 -39.58 22.68
C ARG A 232 20.36 -39.24 22.12
N VAL A 233 20.04 -37.95 22.08
CA VAL A 233 18.81 -37.48 21.44
C VAL A 233 19.02 -37.49 19.93
N VAL A 234 18.04 -38.00 19.21
CA VAL A 234 17.98 -37.95 17.74
C VAL A 234 16.76 -37.13 17.36
N SER A 235 16.99 -36.02 16.66
CA SER A 235 15.91 -35.13 16.21
C SER A 235 16.36 -34.33 14.99
N ASP A 236 15.41 -33.72 14.31
CA ASP A 236 15.69 -32.84 13.19
C ASP A 236 16.10 -31.46 13.70
N LEU A 237 17.17 -30.89 13.11
CA LEU A 237 17.53 -29.48 13.29
C LEU A 237 16.92 -28.70 12.13
N ASN A 238 15.93 -27.86 12.42
CA ASN A 238 15.37 -26.94 11.44
C ASN A 238 16.11 -25.62 11.55
N MET A 239 16.58 -25.09 10.42
CA MET A 239 17.24 -23.80 10.34
C MET A 239 16.50 -22.93 9.33
N LYS A 240 16.34 -21.65 9.67
CA LYS A 240 15.68 -20.67 8.82
C LYS A 240 16.40 -19.33 8.91
N ALA A 241 16.71 -18.74 7.77
CA ALA A 241 17.29 -17.43 7.62
C ALA A 241 16.40 -16.59 6.69
N ASP A 242 15.82 -15.51 7.20
CA ASP A 242 15.05 -14.55 6.41
C ASP A 242 15.82 -13.23 6.32
N VAL A 243 16.06 -12.75 5.11
CA VAL A 243 16.58 -11.41 4.85
C VAL A 243 15.46 -10.59 4.24
N SER A 244 15.22 -9.39 4.75
CA SER A 244 14.27 -8.47 4.13
C SER A 244 14.77 -7.03 4.08
N ILE A 245 14.31 -6.32 3.07
CA ILE A 245 14.53 -4.88 2.90
C ILE A 245 13.16 -4.28 2.67
N ARG A 246 12.75 -3.38 3.55
CA ARG A 246 11.49 -2.65 3.41
C ARG A 246 11.78 -1.16 3.34
N ASP A 247 11.44 -0.54 2.23
CA ASP A 247 11.44 0.91 2.10
C ASP A 247 10.02 1.43 2.23
N ASN A 248 9.81 2.42 3.10
CA ASN A 248 8.55 3.14 3.21
C ASN A 248 8.79 4.65 3.17
N LYS A 249 7.91 5.38 2.48
CA LYS A 249 7.98 6.84 2.38
C LYS A 249 6.60 7.45 2.43
N THR A 250 6.48 8.57 3.12
CA THR A 250 5.28 9.40 3.20
C THR A 250 5.59 10.75 2.56
N ILE A 251 4.89 11.05 1.47
CA ILE A 251 5.07 12.25 0.67
C ILE A 251 3.77 13.05 0.73
N ILE A 252 3.86 14.31 1.16
CA ILE A 252 2.79 15.29 0.98
C ILE A 252 3.01 15.99 -0.34
N ARG A 253 2.00 15.98 -1.21
CA ARG A 253 2.01 16.69 -2.49
C ARG A 253 0.99 17.82 -2.47
N TYR A 254 1.45 19.02 -2.82
CA TYR A 254 0.62 20.22 -2.89
C TYR A 254 0.04 20.37 -4.29
N LEU A 255 -1.27 20.66 -4.39
CA LEU A 255 -1.97 20.70 -5.68
C LEU A 255 -1.68 21.96 -6.50
N ASP A 256 -1.37 23.06 -5.82
CA ASP A 256 -1.20 24.38 -6.45
C ASP A 256 0.26 24.84 -6.50
N LEU A 257 1.16 24.11 -5.85
CA LEU A 257 2.59 24.38 -5.82
C LEU A 257 3.34 23.14 -6.28
N GLU A 258 4.40 23.32 -7.07
CA GLU A 258 5.34 22.25 -7.41
C GLU A 258 6.28 21.98 -6.23
N ASN A 259 5.67 21.62 -5.11
CA ASN A 259 6.36 21.31 -3.87
C ASN A 259 5.87 19.95 -3.40
N ASN A 260 6.79 19.02 -3.25
CA ASN A 260 6.55 17.71 -2.68
C ASN A 260 7.45 17.61 -1.46
N GLN A 261 6.88 17.23 -0.32
CA GLN A 261 7.62 17.16 0.94
C GLN A 261 7.57 15.75 1.51
N VAL A 262 8.73 15.17 1.74
CA VAL A 262 8.85 13.93 2.53
C VAL A 262 8.69 14.29 4.00
N THR A 263 7.62 13.80 4.62
CA THR A 263 7.34 14.06 6.04
C THR A 263 7.72 12.90 6.94
N SER A 264 7.77 11.69 6.39
CA SER A 264 8.18 10.48 7.10
C SER A 264 8.66 9.44 6.09
N GLY A 265 9.36 8.44 6.60
CA GLY A 265 9.84 7.33 5.81
C GLY A 265 11.01 6.64 6.48
N GLN A 266 11.18 5.37 6.17
CA GLN A 266 12.21 4.53 6.74
C GLN A 266 12.55 3.38 5.79
N THR A 267 13.84 3.19 5.55
CA THR A 267 14.37 1.97 4.95
C THR A 267 14.83 1.04 6.08
N ILE A 268 14.24 -0.15 6.16
CA ILE A 268 14.49 -1.14 7.19
C ILE A 268 15.14 -2.37 6.55
N TRP A 269 16.32 -2.71 7.00
CA TRP A 269 17.01 -3.95 6.69
C TRP A 269 16.83 -4.91 7.87
N SER A 270 16.38 -6.13 7.60
CA SER A 270 16.24 -7.16 8.63
C SER A 270 16.91 -8.45 8.22
N VAL A 271 17.62 -9.06 9.16
CA VAL A 271 18.13 -10.43 9.04
C VAL A 271 17.63 -11.19 10.26
N LYS A 272 16.87 -12.25 10.02
CA LYS A 272 16.34 -13.12 11.09
C LYS A 272 16.84 -14.52 10.85
N TYR A 273 17.58 -15.05 11.79
CA TYR A 273 18.03 -16.44 11.79
C TYR A 273 17.43 -17.17 12.98
N SER A 274 17.00 -18.40 12.76
CA SER A 274 16.48 -19.27 13.80
C SER A 274 16.92 -20.70 13.56
N ALA A 275 17.20 -21.42 14.64
CA ALA A 275 17.50 -22.83 14.62
C ALA A 275 16.80 -23.52 15.79
N ASP A 276 15.92 -24.48 15.49
CA ASP A 276 15.19 -25.24 16.51
C ASP A 276 15.58 -26.72 16.51
N TYR A 277 15.73 -27.26 17.72
CA TYR A 277 16.03 -28.66 17.97
C TYR A 277 15.18 -29.19 19.12
N ALA A 278 14.44 -30.27 18.88
CA ALA A 278 13.68 -30.94 19.93
C ALA A 278 14.57 -31.91 20.72
N PHE A 279 14.78 -31.63 22.00
CA PHE A 279 15.52 -32.51 22.92
C PHE A 279 14.68 -33.70 23.40
N SER A 280 13.35 -33.54 23.43
CA SER A 280 12.38 -34.61 23.67
C SER A 280 11.05 -34.24 23.02
N LYS A 281 10.01 -35.08 23.17
CA LYS A 281 8.64 -34.74 22.73
C LYS A 281 8.12 -33.44 23.39
N ASN A 282 8.62 -33.13 24.58
CA ASN A 282 8.10 -32.05 25.42
C ASN A 282 9.08 -30.89 25.54
N LEU A 283 10.38 -31.08 25.30
CA LEU A 283 11.41 -30.05 25.42
C LEU A 283 12.00 -29.69 24.05
N THR A 284 11.91 -28.42 23.67
CA THR A 284 12.53 -27.86 22.47
C THR A 284 13.41 -26.67 22.84
N ALA A 285 14.58 -26.58 22.22
CA ALA A 285 15.40 -25.38 22.26
C ALA A 285 15.37 -24.66 20.92
N LEU A 286 15.26 -23.35 20.97
CA LEU A 286 15.31 -22.45 19.83
C LEU A 286 16.45 -21.48 20.05
N PHE A 287 17.40 -21.44 19.14
CA PHE A 287 18.29 -20.30 18.98
C PHE A 287 17.65 -19.29 18.04
N TYR A 288 17.73 -18.01 18.36
CA TYR A 288 17.29 -16.93 17.48
C TYR A 288 18.35 -15.83 17.42
N PHE A 289 18.46 -15.20 16.26
CA PHE A 289 19.26 -14.02 16.00
C PHE A 289 18.47 -13.09 15.08
N ASP A 290 18.08 -11.93 15.61
CA ASP A 290 17.38 -10.87 14.89
C ASP A 290 18.28 -9.65 14.82
N TYR A 291 18.66 -9.28 13.60
CA TYR A 291 19.28 -8.00 13.28
C TYR A 291 18.27 -7.13 12.55
N SER A 292 18.17 -5.87 12.96
CA SER A 292 17.37 -4.86 12.29
C SER A 292 18.15 -3.55 12.24
N PHE A 293 18.40 -3.05 11.05
CA PHE A 293 18.92 -1.72 10.81
C PHE A 293 17.83 -0.88 10.17
N SER A 294 17.75 0.39 10.56
CA SER A 294 16.77 1.29 9.98
C SER A 294 17.33 2.68 9.80
N GLU A 295 17.09 3.25 8.62
CA GLU A 295 17.53 4.56 8.20
C GLU A 295 16.30 5.39 7.84
N TYR A 296 16.19 6.61 8.38
CA TYR A 296 15.03 7.46 8.16
C TYR A 296 15.19 8.31 6.90
N ALA A 297 14.10 8.50 6.16
CA ALA A 297 14.09 9.34 4.97
C ALA A 297 14.17 10.86 5.29
N ILE A 298 13.94 11.24 6.55
CA ILE A 298 14.01 12.62 7.03
C ILE A 298 15.27 12.85 7.86
N SER A 299 15.90 14.02 7.70
CA SER A 299 17.16 14.36 8.38
C SER A 299 17.02 14.64 9.88
N THR A 300 15.80 14.64 10.42
CA THR A 300 15.50 14.92 11.83
C THR A 300 15.55 13.69 12.72
N ALA A 301 15.78 12.50 12.16
CA ALA A 301 15.84 11.24 12.90
C ALA A 301 17.16 10.49 12.63
N PHE A 302 17.71 9.89 13.68
CA PHE A 302 18.98 9.14 13.60
C PHE A 302 18.74 7.68 13.21
N PRO A 303 19.61 7.08 12.38
CA PRO A 303 19.55 5.65 12.10
C PRO A 303 19.61 4.80 13.37
N GLN A 304 18.86 3.70 13.40
CA GLN A 304 18.80 2.78 14.54
C GLN A 304 19.26 1.39 14.14
N THR A 305 20.04 0.76 15.02
CA THR A 305 20.43 -0.65 14.91
C THR A 305 19.94 -1.40 16.15
N THR A 306 19.22 -2.49 15.95
CA THR A 306 18.78 -3.39 17.00
C THR A 306 19.29 -4.80 16.72
N ILE A 307 19.89 -5.42 17.73
CA ILE A 307 20.35 -6.81 17.67
C ILE A 307 19.73 -7.53 18.86
N ARG A 308 19.03 -8.63 18.60
CA ARG A 308 18.51 -9.54 19.62
C ARG A 308 18.99 -10.93 19.31
N SER A 309 19.54 -11.60 20.31
CA SER A 309 20.03 -12.97 20.15
C SER A 309 19.83 -13.71 21.45
N GLY A 310 19.59 -15.01 21.37
CA GLY A 310 19.50 -15.83 22.56
C GLY A 310 18.96 -17.21 22.30
N PHE A 311 18.82 -17.95 23.40
CA PHE A 311 18.17 -19.25 23.41
C PHE A 311 16.83 -19.14 24.11
N THR A 312 15.83 -19.81 23.57
CA THR A 312 14.52 -20.00 24.18
C THR A 312 14.30 -21.49 24.38
N LEU A 313 14.13 -21.90 25.63
CA LEU A 313 13.71 -23.25 25.98
C LEU A 313 12.19 -23.28 26.12
N ARG A 314 11.53 -24.19 25.42
CA ARG A 314 10.10 -24.43 25.50
C ARG A 314 9.85 -25.82 26.03
N TYR A 315 9.19 -25.90 27.18
CA TYR A 315 8.70 -27.15 27.74
C TYR A 315 7.18 -27.19 27.63
N ASN A 316 6.64 -28.19 26.94
CA ASN A 316 5.20 -28.39 26.79
C ASN A 316 4.75 -29.53 27.72
N PHE A 317 3.83 -29.21 28.64
CA PHE A 317 3.20 -30.17 29.52
C PHE A 317 2.06 -30.88 28.77
N GLY A 318 2.41 -31.74 27.82
CA GLY A 318 1.45 -32.64 27.19
C GLY A 318 1.30 -33.93 28.02
N ASN A 319 0.07 -34.24 28.42
CA ASN A 319 -0.34 -35.59 28.84
C ASN A 319 -0.08 -36.61 27.73
#